data_AF-A0A927MX15-F1
#
_entry.id   AF-A0A927MX15-F1
#
_cell.length_a   1.000
_cell.length_b   1.000
_cell.length_c   1.000
_cell.angle_alpha   90.00
_cell.angle_beta   90.00
_cell.angle_gamma   90.00
#
_symmetry.space_group_name_H-M   'P 1'
#
loop_
_entity.id
_entity.type
_entity.pdbx_description
1 polymer ?
#
loop_
_entity_poly.entity_id
_entity_poly.type
_entity_poly.pdbx_seq_one_letter_code
_entity_poly.pdbx_strand_id
1 'polypeptide(L)'
;MSMLPLNGAFAGLLLTLGFEVDLVRAAVPSAGEDGRGWGSHLVLLVRLPEQVWVADVGLGDGMADPMPLLVRVVEQPPFRYEWERVGGSRWRFHHDRSATIGGFDLDVTPVPLSAFEPNHAELSTAPHSSFVQRLVVQQRRPDHALTLRGCVLTRADATGRTSRDVTKEAEWTALLREEFGLRLDVEPAALTALWERIRAGHEAWDRAGRP
;
A
#
# COMPACT_ATOMS: atom_id res chain seq x y z
N MET A 1 -3.63 7.14 -7.16
CA MET A 1 -3.26 5.82 -7.73
C MET A 1 -3.67 4.77 -6.72
N SER A 2 -4.66 3.92 -7.01
CA SER A 2 -5.06 2.86 -6.07
C SER A 2 -4.04 1.71 -6.12
N MET A 3 -4.03 0.84 -5.11
CA MET A 3 -3.10 -0.29 -4.98
C MET A 3 -3.33 -1.43 -6.01
N LEU A 4 -4.41 -1.31 -6.79
CA LEU A 4 -4.91 -2.30 -7.74
C LEU A 4 -3.97 -2.62 -8.93
N PRO A 5 -3.24 -1.66 -9.54
CA PRO A 5 -2.43 -1.93 -10.73
C PRO A 5 -1.24 -2.86 -10.46
N LEU A 6 -0.60 -2.77 -9.29
CA LEU A 6 0.56 -3.60 -8.96
C LEU A 6 0.18 -5.07 -8.80
N ASN A 7 -0.83 -5.36 -7.98
CA ASN A 7 -1.31 -6.73 -7.81
C ASN A 7 -1.98 -7.28 -9.09
N GLY A 8 -2.65 -6.44 -9.89
CA GLY A 8 -3.18 -6.85 -11.19
C GLY A 8 -2.09 -7.27 -12.16
N ALA A 9 -1.01 -6.49 -12.29
CA ALA A 9 0.13 -6.84 -13.13
C ALA A 9 0.87 -8.09 -12.63
N PHE A 10 1.06 -8.19 -11.31
CA PHE A 10 1.74 -9.34 -10.70
C PHE A 10 0.92 -10.63 -10.85
N ALA A 11 -0.40 -10.57 -10.74
CA ALA A 11 -1.28 -11.69 -11.05
C ALA A 11 -1.11 -12.15 -12.50
N GLY A 12 -1.06 -11.23 -13.46
CA GLY A 12 -0.81 -11.56 -14.87
C GLY A 12 0.53 -12.26 -15.10
N LEU A 13 1.59 -11.82 -14.41
CA LEU A 13 2.90 -12.49 -14.43
C LEU A 13 2.81 -13.90 -13.87
N LEU A 14 2.26 -14.07 -12.66
CA LEU A 14 2.16 -15.37 -12.00
C LEU A 14 1.34 -16.38 -12.81
N LEU A 15 0.21 -15.95 -13.38
CA LEU A 15 -0.61 -16.77 -14.28
C LEU A 15 0.19 -17.19 -15.54
N THR A 16 0.97 -16.28 -16.11
CA THR A 16 1.84 -16.58 -17.27
C THR A 16 2.92 -17.60 -16.93
N LEU A 17 3.43 -17.57 -15.70
CA LEU A 17 4.40 -18.55 -15.19
C LEU A 17 3.76 -19.90 -14.80
N GLY A 18 2.44 -20.04 -14.90
CA GLY A 18 1.72 -21.29 -14.64
C GLY A 18 1.28 -21.49 -13.18
N PHE A 19 1.31 -20.44 -12.36
CA PHE A 19 0.74 -20.49 -11.01
C PHE A 19 -0.79 -20.41 -11.06
N GLU A 20 -1.45 -21.11 -10.13
CA GLU A 20 -2.88 -20.94 -9.86
C GLU A 20 -3.06 -19.75 -8.90
N VAL A 21 -3.77 -18.72 -9.35
CA VAL A 21 -3.91 -17.44 -8.63
C VAL A 21 -5.38 -17.03 -8.53
N ASP A 22 -5.87 -16.87 -7.30
CA ASP A 22 -7.16 -16.24 -7.03
C ASP A 22 -6.96 -14.76 -6.68
N LEU A 23 -7.81 -13.91 -7.25
CA LEU A 23 -7.92 -12.50 -6.88
C LEU A 23 -8.99 -12.36 -5.79
N VAL A 24 -8.65 -11.72 -4.68
CA VAL A 24 -9.52 -11.62 -3.51
C VAL A 24 -9.61 -10.20 -3.00
N ARG A 25 -10.77 -9.86 -2.40
CA ARG A 25 -11.06 -8.51 -1.91
C ARG A 25 -10.48 -8.31 -0.53
N ALA A 26 -9.77 -7.20 -0.37
CA ALA A 26 -9.38 -6.66 0.92
C ALA A 26 -10.02 -5.29 1.16
N ALA A 27 -10.13 -4.91 2.43
CA ALA A 27 -10.60 -3.62 2.89
C ALA A 27 -9.50 -2.93 3.70
N VAL A 28 -9.00 -1.81 3.17
CA VAL A 28 -7.96 -0.96 3.79
C VAL A 28 -8.50 0.47 3.96
N PRO A 29 -8.58 1.02 5.19
CA PRO A 29 -8.47 0.29 6.47
C PRO A 29 -9.55 -0.80 6.57
N SER A 30 -9.45 -1.67 7.58
CA SER A 30 -10.43 -2.75 7.82
C SER A 30 -11.87 -2.29 7.61
N ALA A 31 -12.69 -3.17 7.05
CA ALA A 31 -14.08 -2.85 6.75
C ALA A 31 -14.83 -2.44 8.03
N GLY A 32 -15.65 -1.41 7.93
CA GLY A 32 -16.58 -1.04 9.00
C GLY A 32 -17.63 -2.13 9.21
N GLU A 33 -18.43 -2.00 10.28
CA GLU A 33 -19.53 -2.93 10.59
C GLU A 33 -20.54 -3.08 9.45
N ASP A 34 -20.69 -2.05 8.61
CA ASP A 34 -21.57 -2.03 7.43
C ASP A 34 -20.93 -2.63 6.16
N GLY A 35 -19.69 -3.14 6.27
CA GLY A 35 -18.96 -3.72 5.14
C GLY A 35 -18.43 -2.69 4.14
N ARG A 36 -18.47 -1.38 4.44
CA ARG A 36 -17.82 -0.38 3.58
C ARG A 36 -16.31 -0.63 3.53
N GLY A 37 -15.75 -0.49 2.33
CA GLY A 37 -14.31 -0.65 2.07
C GLY A 37 -13.94 -1.96 1.39
N TRP A 38 -14.83 -2.95 1.30
CA TRP A 38 -14.52 -4.19 0.57
C TRP A 38 -14.18 -3.94 -0.90
N GLY A 39 -13.03 -4.46 -1.32
CA GLY A 39 -12.50 -4.28 -2.67
C GLY A 39 -11.77 -2.94 -2.86
N SER A 40 -11.48 -2.20 -1.79
CA SER A 40 -10.58 -1.03 -1.86
C SER A 40 -9.14 -1.44 -2.13
N HIS A 41 -8.81 -2.70 -1.83
CA HIS A 41 -7.52 -3.33 -2.08
C HIS A 41 -7.69 -4.71 -2.71
N LEU A 42 -6.80 -5.06 -3.64
CA LEU A 42 -6.74 -6.38 -4.30
C LEU A 42 -5.58 -7.14 -3.68
N VAL A 43 -5.81 -8.38 -3.24
CA VAL A 43 -4.78 -9.29 -2.74
C VAL A 43 -4.81 -10.56 -3.57
N LEU A 44 -3.66 -11.24 -3.69
CA LEU A 44 -3.53 -12.47 -4.47
C LEU A 44 -3.40 -13.68 -3.53
N LEU A 45 -4.14 -14.74 -3.82
CA LEU A 45 -3.91 -16.06 -3.22
C LEU A 45 -3.28 -16.96 -4.27
N VAL A 46 -2.05 -17.40 -4.03
CA VAL A 46 -1.32 -18.35 -4.86
C VAL A 46 -1.50 -19.75 -4.28
N ARG A 47 -2.10 -20.65 -5.05
CA ARG A 47 -2.36 -22.03 -4.62
C ARG A 47 -1.20 -22.92 -5.01
N LEU A 48 -0.54 -23.50 -4.02
CA LEU A 48 0.46 -24.53 -4.20
C LEU A 48 -0.02 -25.85 -3.56
N PRO A 49 0.51 -27.02 -3.97
CA PRO A 49 0.07 -28.31 -3.45
C PRO A 49 0.15 -28.42 -1.92
N GLU A 50 1.12 -27.75 -1.30
CA GLU A 50 1.33 -27.80 0.15
C GLU A 50 0.45 -26.84 0.93
N GLN A 51 0.15 -25.64 0.39
CA GLN A 51 -0.68 -24.64 1.05
C GLN A 51 -1.05 -23.46 0.13
N VAL A 52 -1.92 -22.58 0.65
CA VAL A 52 -2.22 -21.28 0.03
C VAL A 52 -1.29 -20.21 0.57
N TRP A 53 -0.68 -19.47 -0.34
CA TRP A 53 0.17 -18.33 -0.06
C TRP A 53 -0.53 -17.03 -0.41
N VAL A 54 -0.40 -16.02 0.44
CA VAL A 54 -0.85 -14.65 0.18
C VAL A 54 0.33 -13.89 -0.40
N ALA A 55 0.12 -13.27 -1.56
CA ALA A 55 1.07 -12.36 -2.16
C ALA A 55 0.41 -10.98 -2.34
N ASP A 56 1.12 -9.94 -1.92
CA ASP A 56 0.65 -8.56 -2.01
C ASP A 56 1.82 -7.62 -2.26
N VAL A 57 1.94 -7.18 -3.50
CA VAL A 57 2.93 -6.19 -3.94
C VAL A 57 2.34 -4.77 -4.02
N GLY A 58 1.09 -4.60 -3.56
CA GLY A 58 0.32 -3.36 -3.69
C GLY A 58 0.20 -2.56 -2.39
N LEU A 59 0.41 -3.16 -1.22
CA LEU A 59 0.17 -2.51 0.09
C LEU A 59 1.15 -1.38 0.46
N GLY A 60 2.24 -1.20 -0.30
CA GLY A 60 3.22 -0.14 -0.04
C GLY A 60 4.31 -0.56 0.94
N ASP A 61 4.12 -0.31 2.25
CA ASP A 61 5.06 -0.71 3.32
C ASP A 61 4.84 -2.14 3.86
N GLY A 62 3.97 -2.89 3.18
CA GLY A 62 3.57 -4.26 3.51
C GLY A 62 4.66 -5.34 3.37
N MET A 63 4.18 -6.59 3.27
CA MET A 63 5.03 -7.78 3.20
C MET A 63 6.01 -7.73 2.03
N ALA A 64 7.25 -8.14 2.28
CA ALA A 64 8.28 -8.25 1.24
C ALA A 64 8.24 -9.61 0.54
N ASP A 65 7.93 -10.65 1.30
CA ASP A 65 7.83 -12.03 0.83
C ASP A 65 6.38 -12.53 0.96
N PRO A 66 5.95 -13.50 0.12
CA PRO A 66 4.64 -14.12 0.27
C PRO A 66 4.51 -14.79 1.63
N MET A 67 3.31 -14.74 2.21
CA MET A 67 3.02 -15.32 3.52
C MET A 67 2.05 -16.48 3.41
N PRO A 68 2.24 -17.59 4.16
CA PRO A 68 1.21 -18.62 4.24
C PRO A 68 -0.09 -18.06 4.84
N LEU A 69 -1.24 -18.43 4.27
CA LEU A 69 -2.55 -18.10 4.85
C LEU A 69 -2.86 -19.05 6.01
N LEU A 70 -2.19 -18.84 7.14
CA LEU A 70 -2.31 -19.64 8.37
C LEU A 70 -2.29 -18.71 9.57
N VAL A 71 -3.00 -19.07 10.65
CA VAL A 71 -2.99 -18.31 11.91
C VAL A 71 -1.63 -18.47 12.58
N ARG A 72 -0.69 -17.62 12.18
CA ARG A 72 0.68 -17.61 12.66
C ARG A 72 1.28 -16.22 12.54
N VAL A 73 2.30 -16.02 13.37
CA VAL A 73 3.25 -14.93 13.23
C VAL A 73 4.23 -15.28 12.11
N VAL A 74 4.50 -14.32 11.24
CA VAL A 74 5.58 -14.39 10.26
C VAL A 74 6.50 -13.18 10.48
N GLU A 75 7.76 -13.48 10.74
CA GLU A 75 8.82 -12.46 10.82
C GLU A 75 9.36 -12.22 9.41
N GLN A 76 9.31 -10.98 8.97
CA GLN A 76 10.02 -10.50 7.79
C GLN A 76 10.74 -9.22 8.19
N PRO A 77 11.97 -9.31 8.71
CA PRO A 77 12.69 -8.17 9.26
C PRO A 77 12.61 -6.93 8.35
N PRO A 78 12.40 -5.74 8.93
CA PRO A 78 12.30 -5.45 10.35
C PRO A 78 10.89 -5.66 10.94
N PHE A 79 9.92 -6.15 10.16
CA PHE A 79 8.52 -6.19 10.53
C PHE A 79 8.02 -7.58 10.91
N ARG A 80 7.01 -7.59 11.76
CA ARG A 80 6.24 -8.78 12.13
C ARG A 80 4.82 -8.68 11.59
N TYR A 81 4.33 -9.78 11.03
CA TYR A 81 2.98 -9.88 10.47
C TYR A 81 2.21 -11.04 11.11
N GLU A 82 0.89 -10.92 11.15
CA GLU A 82 0.03 -11.96 11.73
C GLU A 82 -1.29 -12.05 10.98
N TRP A 83 -1.73 -13.29 10.72
CA TRP A 83 -3.07 -13.57 10.22
C TRP A 83 -3.96 -14.03 11.36
N GLU A 84 -5.13 -13.44 11.45
CA GLU A 84 -6.21 -13.85 12.34
C GLU A 84 -7.37 -14.41 11.51
N ARG A 85 -7.95 -15.52 11.97
CA ARG A 85 -9.17 -16.06 11.36
C ARG A 85 -10.39 -15.44 12.04
N VAL A 86 -11.13 -14.63 11.29
CA VAL A 86 -12.34 -13.94 11.79
C VAL A 86 -13.55 -14.86 11.71
N GLY A 87 -13.66 -15.67 10.66
CA GLY A 87 -14.74 -16.65 10.50
C GLY A 87 -15.20 -16.81 9.04
N GLY A 88 -15.69 -18.00 8.67
CA GLY A 88 -16.06 -18.30 7.29
C GLY A 88 -14.87 -18.10 6.33
N SER A 89 -15.06 -17.24 5.32
CA SER A 89 -14.04 -16.80 4.36
C SER A 89 -13.24 -15.57 4.83
N ARG A 90 -13.54 -15.02 6.01
CA ARG A 90 -12.94 -13.77 6.49
C ARG A 90 -11.69 -14.01 7.31
N TRP A 91 -10.66 -13.23 6.99
CA TRP A 91 -9.39 -13.16 7.68
C TRP A 91 -9.06 -11.70 7.99
N ARG A 92 -8.19 -11.49 8.96
CA ARG A 92 -7.62 -10.18 9.27
C ARG A 92 -6.11 -10.27 9.23
N PHE A 93 -5.52 -9.36 8.45
CA PHE A 93 -4.10 -9.12 8.43
C PHE A 93 -3.76 -8.08 9.49
N HIS A 94 -2.78 -8.39 10.34
CA HIS A 94 -2.18 -7.44 11.27
C HIS A 94 -0.77 -7.10 10.80
N HIS A 95 -0.52 -5.81 10.62
CA HIS A 95 0.80 -5.27 10.31
C HIS A 95 1.54 -4.88 11.59
N ASP A 96 2.87 -4.88 11.54
CA ASP A 96 3.74 -4.28 12.52
C ASP A 96 3.27 -2.88 12.99
N ARG A 97 3.42 -2.61 14.29
CA ARG A 97 2.97 -1.36 14.94
C ARG A 97 3.64 -0.10 14.40
N SER A 98 4.82 -0.23 13.81
CA SER A 98 5.55 0.89 13.22
C SER A 98 5.02 1.31 11.84
N ALA A 99 4.15 0.49 11.23
CA ALA A 99 3.63 0.70 9.88
C ALA A 99 2.70 1.91 9.75
N THR A 100 2.48 2.31 8.50
CA THR A 100 1.54 3.37 8.15
C THR A 100 0.09 2.91 8.18
N ILE A 101 -0.14 1.61 7.92
CA ILE A 101 -1.44 0.95 7.95
C ILE A 101 -1.32 -0.24 8.90
N GLY A 102 -2.16 -0.29 9.93
CA GLY A 102 -2.08 -1.33 10.97
C GLY A 102 -2.56 -2.71 10.52
N GLY A 103 -3.24 -2.82 9.38
CA GLY A 103 -3.81 -4.07 8.91
C GLY A 103 -4.96 -3.88 7.92
N PHE A 104 -5.55 -4.99 7.52
CA PHE A 104 -6.73 -5.02 6.64
C PHE A 104 -7.56 -6.28 6.84
N ASP A 105 -8.83 -6.21 6.46
CA ASP A 105 -9.69 -7.38 6.44
C ASP A 105 -9.68 -7.98 5.03
N LEU A 106 -9.67 -9.31 4.95
CA LEU A 106 -9.55 -10.10 3.72
C LEU A 106 -10.73 -11.07 3.59
N ASP A 107 -11.32 -11.18 2.40
CA ASP A 107 -12.30 -12.20 2.05
C ASP A 107 -11.70 -13.14 1.02
N VAL A 108 -11.43 -14.38 1.40
CA VAL A 108 -10.74 -15.35 0.52
C VAL A 108 -11.63 -15.91 -0.59
N THR A 109 -12.85 -15.38 -0.75
CA THR A 109 -13.74 -15.70 -1.86
C THR A 109 -13.19 -15.09 -3.16
N PRO A 110 -12.83 -15.91 -4.17
CA PRO A 110 -12.30 -15.39 -5.42
C PRO A 110 -13.32 -14.50 -6.15
N VAL A 111 -12.83 -13.43 -6.78
CA VAL A 111 -13.64 -12.51 -7.58
C VAL A 111 -12.92 -12.16 -8.89
N PRO A 112 -13.64 -11.79 -9.96
CA PRO A 112 -13.00 -11.28 -11.16
C PRO A 112 -12.36 -9.91 -10.90
N LEU A 113 -11.36 -9.54 -11.72
CA LEU A 113 -10.72 -8.22 -11.65
C LEU A 113 -11.72 -7.05 -11.79
N SER A 114 -12.80 -7.24 -12.56
CA SER A 114 -13.86 -6.24 -12.73
C SER A 114 -14.58 -5.90 -11.42
N ALA A 115 -14.53 -6.75 -10.41
CA ALA A 115 -15.11 -6.47 -9.09
C ALA A 115 -14.43 -5.29 -8.36
N PHE A 116 -13.25 -4.86 -8.80
CA PHE A 116 -12.49 -3.76 -8.21
C PHE A 116 -12.68 -2.43 -8.96
N GLU A 117 -13.28 -2.44 -10.16
CA GLU A 117 -13.44 -1.25 -11.01
C GLU A 117 -14.19 -0.09 -10.33
N PRO A 118 -15.29 -0.30 -9.57
CA PRO A 118 -16.00 0.81 -8.93
C PRO A 118 -15.12 1.54 -7.90
N ASN A 119 -14.45 0.78 -7.03
CA ASN A 119 -13.54 1.35 -6.05
C ASN A 119 -12.31 1.96 -6.72
N HIS A 120 -11.79 1.36 -7.79
CA HIS A 120 -10.70 1.95 -8.56
C HIS A 120 -11.08 3.33 -9.09
N ALA A 121 -12.24 3.45 -9.75
CA ALA A 121 -12.72 4.70 -10.32
C ALA A 121 -12.87 5.78 -9.25
N GLU A 122 -13.51 5.44 -8.12
CA GLU A 122 -13.68 6.39 -7.00
C GLU A 122 -12.33 6.78 -6.40
N LEU A 123 -11.50 5.81 -6.00
CA LEU A 123 -10.23 6.08 -5.32
C LEU A 123 -9.24 6.84 -6.22
N SER A 124 -9.30 6.66 -7.55
CA SER A 124 -8.36 7.29 -8.48
C SER A 124 -8.80 8.67 -8.98
N THR A 125 -10.09 9.00 -8.93
CA THR A 125 -10.61 10.24 -9.56
C THR A 125 -11.44 11.12 -8.65
N ALA A 126 -12.02 10.58 -7.57
CA ALA A 126 -12.96 11.35 -6.76
C ALA A 126 -12.24 12.46 -5.98
N PRO A 127 -12.74 13.71 -5.98
CA PRO A 127 -12.08 14.83 -5.30
C PRO A 127 -11.90 14.64 -3.79
N HIS A 128 -12.75 13.83 -3.16
CA HIS A 128 -12.67 13.48 -1.74
C HIS A 128 -11.67 12.34 -1.44
N SER A 129 -11.19 11.63 -2.47
CA SER A 129 -10.25 10.52 -2.28
C SER A 129 -8.91 11.02 -1.75
N SER A 130 -8.42 10.36 -0.70
CA SER A 130 -7.09 10.64 -0.14
C SER A 130 -5.97 10.42 -1.17
N PHE A 131 -6.16 9.48 -2.11
CA PHE A 131 -5.21 9.18 -3.19
C PHE A 131 -5.20 10.24 -4.31
N VAL A 132 -6.21 11.11 -4.36
CA VAL A 132 -6.28 12.27 -5.25
C VAL A 132 -5.75 13.52 -4.54
N GLN A 133 -6.08 13.66 -3.26
CA GLN A 133 -5.72 14.82 -2.45
C GLN A 133 -4.27 14.83 -1.97
N ARG A 134 -3.63 13.65 -1.83
CA ARG A 134 -2.31 13.53 -1.20
C ARG A 134 -1.39 12.67 -2.05
N LEU A 135 -0.16 13.15 -2.22
CA LEU A 135 0.92 12.29 -2.71
C LEU A 135 1.35 11.34 -1.58
N VAL A 136 1.38 10.06 -1.91
CA VAL A 136 2.00 9.01 -1.11
C VAL A 136 2.89 8.18 -2.02
N VAL A 137 4.15 8.04 -1.64
CA VAL A 137 5.09 7.12 -2.28
C VAL A 137 5.65 6.23 -1.19
N GLN A 138 5.58 4.91 -1.37
CA GLN A 138 6.02 3.94 -0.39
C GLN A 138 6.94 2.93 -1.05
N GLN A 139 7.93 2.47 -0.29
CA GLN A 139 8.80 1.40 -0.72
C GLN A 139 9.28 0.58 0.46
N ARG A 140 9.09 -0.74 0.35
CA ARG A 140 9.69 -1.73 1.23
C ARG A 140 11.12 -2.04 0.77
N ARG A 141 12.09 -1.93 1.67
CA ARG A 141 13.51 -2.29 1.52
C ARG A 141 13.85 -3.40 2.52
N PRO A 142 14.91 -4.23 2.33
CA PRO A 142 15.17 -5.35 3.24
C PRO A 142 15.22 -5.00 4.74
N ASP A 143 15.78 -3.85 5.09
CA ASP A 143 16.02 -3.41 6.48
C ASP A 143 15.05 -2.33 6.98
N HIS A 144 14.20 -1.76 6.11
CA HIS A 144 13.28 -0.68 6.46
C HIS A 144 12.15 -0.48 5.45
N ALA A 145 11.16 0.34 5.80
CA ALA A 145 10.21 0.92 4.84
C ALA A 145 10.38 2.44 4.78
N LEU A 146 10.30 2.99 3.56
CA LEU A 146 10.22 4.42 3.31
C LEU A 146 8.80 4.80 2.92
N THR A 147 8.32 5.91 3.46
CA THR A 147 7.05 6.53 3.09
C THR A 147 7.25 8.03 2.95
N LEU A 148 7.05 8.56 1.75
CA LEU A 148 6.94 9.99 1.49
C LEU A 148 5.47 10.36 1.37
N ARG A 149 4.96 11.08 2.37
CA ARG A 149 3.58 11.58 2.40
C ARG A 149 3.58 13.09 2.29
N GLY A 150 3.24 13.60 1.11
CA GLY A 150 3.39 15.01 0.77
C GLY A 150 4.86 15.46 0.92
N CYS A 151 5.12 16.27 1.95
CA CYS A 151 6.46 16.76 2.30
C CYS A 151 7.08 16.02 3.50
N VAL A 152 6.50 14.94 4.00
CA VAL A 152 7.02 14.22 5.16
C VAL A 152 7.66 12.91 4.72
N LEU A 153 8.96 12.77 4.93
CA LEU A 153 9.66 11.50 4.77
C LEU A 153 9.64 10.75 6.09
N THR A 154 9.16 9.52 6.05
CA THR A 154 9.12 8.60 7.19
C THR A 154 9.92 7.35 6.87
N ARG A 155 10.77 6.95 7.81
CA ARG A 155 11.49 5.68 7.79
C ARG A 155 11.05 4.84 8.98
N ALA A 156 10.63 3.61 8.72
CA ALA A 156 10.31 2.62 9.73
C ALA A 156 11.30 1.45 9.63
N ASP A 157 11.98 1.13 10.72
CA ASP A 157 12.94 0.04 10.81
C ASP A 157 12.83 -0.71 12.15
N ALA A 158 13.79 -1.58 12.46
CA ALA A 158 13.79 -2.38 13.70
C ALA A 158 13.90 -1.53 14.98
N THR A 159 14.31 -0.26 14.88
CA THR A 159 14.41 0.68 16.01
C THR A 159 13.15 1.51 16.21
N GLY A 160 12.24 1.48 15.24
CA GLY A 160 10.96 2.17 15.27
C GLY A 160 10.78 3.10 14.08
N ARG A 161 10.04 4.19 14.28
CA ARG A 161 9.66 5.12 13.22
C ARG A 161 10.24 6.50 13.46
N THR A 162 10.91 7.02 12.44
CA THR A 162 11.42 8.40 12.43
C THR A 162 10.83 9.15 11.24
N SER A 163 10.51 10.42 11.44
CA SER A 163 9.95 11.28 10.40
C SER A 163 10.66 12.62 10.39
N ARG A 164 10.79 13.21 9.21
CA ARG A 164 11.30 14.55 9.01
C ARG A 164 10.59 15.22 7.83
N ASP A 165 10.50 16.54 7.90
CA ASP A 165 9.96 17.31 6.80
C ASP A 165 11.02 17.50 5.70
N VAL A 166 10.56 17.55 4.47
CA VAL A 166 11.31 17.80 3.25
C VAL A 166 10.88 19.18 2.78
N THR A 167 11.79 20.14 2.86
CA THR A 167 11.46 21.58 2.73
C THR A 167 11.86 22.18 1.39
N LYS A 168 12.63 21.43 0.59
CA LYS A 168 13.20 21.89 -0.67
C LYS A 168 12.80 20.98 -1.83
N GLU A 169 12.45 21.58 -2.96
CA GLU A 169 12.08 20.88 -4.19
C GLU A 169 13.17 19.93 -4.69
N ALA A 170 14.42 20.39 -4.68
CA ALA A 170 15.56 19.61 -5.14
C ALA A 170 15.72 18.32 -4.30
N GLU A 171 15.57 18.42 -2.98
CA GLU A 171 15.62 17.27 -2.09
C GLU A 171 14.44 16.33 -2.33
N TRP A 172 13.24 16.87 -2.44
CA TRP A 172 12.03 16.08 -2.70
C TRP A 172 12.12 15.32 -4.02
N THR A 173 12.63 15.96 -5.06
CA THR A 173 12.87 15.35 -6.37
C THR A 173 13.96 14.29 -6.32
N ALA A 174 15.05 14.55 -5.59
CA ALA A 174 16.12 13.58 -5.39
C ALA A 174 15.60 12.33 -4.66
N LEU A 175 14.78 12.48 -3.61
CA LEU A 175 14.14 11.35 -2.92
C LEU A 175 13.32 10.50 -3.90
N LEU A 176 12.47 11.11 -4.73
CA LEU A 176 11.67 10.36 -5.71
C LEU A 176 12.54 9.53 -6.67
N ARG A 177 13.66 10.08 -7.15
CA ARG A 177 14.53 9.42 -8.13
C ARG A 177 15.47 8.40 -7.51
N GLU A 178 16.17 8.80 -6.45
CA GLU A 178 17.30 8.07 -5.87
C GLU A 178 16.84 7.07 -4.82
N GLU A 179 15.97 7.50 -3.90
CA GLU A 179 15.47 6.65 -2.82
C GLU A 179 14.30 5.78 -3.28
N PHE A 180 13.33 6.33 -4.01
CA PHE A 180 12.14 5.59 -4.47
C PHE A 180 12.31 4.96 -5.87
N GLY A 181 13.40 5.27 -6.58
CA GLY A 181 13.68 4.68 -7.89
C GLY A 181 12.70 5.07 -9.01
N LEU A 182 11.96 6.18 -8.84
CA LEU A 182 10.98 6.61 -9.83
C LEU A 182 11.68 7.25 -11.04
N ARG A 183 11.32 6.76 -12.23
CA ARG A 183 11.64 7.42 -13.49
C ARG A 183 10.62 8.53 -13.71
N LEU A 184 11.04 9.77 -13.46
CA LEU A 184 10.22 10.95 -13.68
C LEU A 184 10.46 11.47 -15.10
N ASP A 185 9.74 10.87 -16.06
CA ASP A 185 9.72 11.26 -17.47
C ASP A 185 8.65 12.34 -17.68
N VAL A 186 8.84 13.48 -17.02
CA VAL A 186 7.93 14.63 -17.04
C VAL A 186 8.72 15.92 -17.26
N GLU A 187 8.07 16.90 -17.86
CA GLU A 187 8.66 18.23 -18.04
C GLU A 187 9.04 18.86 -16.69
N PRO A 188 10.20 19.52 -16.56
CA PRO A 188 10.62 20.15 -15.31
C PRO A 188 9.56 21.06 -14.69
N ALA A 189 8.87 21.86 -15.53
CA ALA A 189 7.81 22.76 -15.07
C ALA A 189 6.61 22.02 -14.46
N ALA A 190 6.26 20.83 -14.96
CA ALA A 190 5.18 20.03 -14.38
C ALA A 190 5.58 19.46 -13.01
N LEU A 191 6.87 19.10 -12.84
CA LEU A 191 7.39 18.63 -11.56
C LEU A 191 7.42 19.76 -10.52
N THR A 192 7.83 20.97 -10.91
CA THR A 192 7.78 22.16 -10.05
C THR A 192 6.34 22.49 -9.65
N ALA A 193 5.40 22.50 -10.59
CA ALA A 193 3.98 22.74 -10.28
C ALA A 193 3.40 21.67 -9.33
N LEU A 194 3.82 20.41 -9.48
CA LEU A 194 3.45 19.34 -8.53
C LEU A 194 4.02 19.62 -7.14
N TRP A 195 5.30 19.96 -7.04
CA TRP A 195 5.95 20.32 -5.78
C TRP A 195 5.24 21.49 -5.08
N GLU A 196 4.96 22.58 -5.79
CA GLU A 196 4.26 23.75 -5.24
C GLU A 196 2.89 23.37 -4.66
N ARG A 197 2.12 22.56 -5.39
CA ARG A 197 0.82 22.06 -4.92
C ARG A 197 0.94 21.21 -3.66
N ILE A 198 1.92 20.30 -3.64
CA ILE A 198 2.16 19.42 -2.47
C ILE A 198 2.60 20.22 -1.26
N ARG A 199 3.50 21.19 -1.45
CA ARG A 199 3.98 22.08 -0.40
C ARG A 199 2.84 22.95 0.15
N ALA A 200 2.04 23.57 -0.71
CA ALA A 200 0.89 24.37 -0.27
C ALA A 200 -0.11 23.54 0.55
N GLY A 201 -0.35 22.29 0.14
CA GLY A 201 -1.18 21.34 0.90
C GLY A 201 -0.58 20.97 2.27
N HIS A 202 0.73 20.77 2.33
CA HIS A 202 1.44 20.49 3.58
C HIS A 202 1.39 21.69 4.55
N GLU A 203 1.68 22.89 4.07
CA GLU A 203 1.61 24.11 4.88
C GLU A 203 0.20 24.39 5.40
N ALA A 204 -0.85 24.06 4.62
CA ALA A 204 -2.23 24.15 5.08
C ALA A 204 -2.54 23.13 6.19
N TRP A 205 -2.00 21.92 6.09
CA TRP A 205 -2.15 20.89 7.12
C TRP A 205 -1.41 21.26 8.42
N ASP A 206 -0.20 21.81 8.33
CA ASP A 206 0.54 22.29 9.50
C ASP A 206 -0.19 23.45 10.19
N ARG A 207 -0.71 24.42 9.42
CA ARG A 207 -1.53 25.52 9.96
C ARG A 207 -2.81 25.02 10.65
N ALA A 208 -3.35 23.89 10.21
CA ALA A 208 -4.52 23.25 10.82
C ALA A 208 -4.20 22.49 12.12
N GLY A 209 -2.95 22.54 12.60
CA GLY A 209 -2.53 21.85 13.82
C GLY A 209 -2.35 20.37 13.58
N ARG A 210 -1.41 20.04 12.68
CA ARG A 210 -0.98 18.66 12.42
C ARG A 210 -0.95 17.83 13.71
N PRO A 211 -1.64 16.67 13.76
CA PRO A 211 -1.66 15.81 14.93
C PRO A 211 -0.28 15.24 15.27
#